data_AF-A0AAX4KNN7-F1
#
_entry.id   AF-A0AAX4KNN7-F1
#
_cell.length_a   1.000
_cell.length_b   1.000
_cell.length_c   1.000
_cell.angle_alpha   90.00
_cell.angle_beta   90.00
_cell.angle_gamma   90.00
#
_symmetry.space_group_name_H-M   'P 1'
#
loop_
_entity.id
_entity.type
_entity.pdbx_description
1 polymer ?
#
loop_
_entity_poly.entity_id
_entity_poly.type
_entity_poly.pdbx_seq_one_letter_code
_entity_poly.pdbx_strand_id
1 'polypeptide(L)'
;MPPYTPILLQHVNLPVPKGTLHLAQEFYGEVIGFENDPVPQLQRDILLWFRIGDGPQQIHVAFENISPDSKIISSRHPCFQLSSPEALLSLQRRIYEHKQSGAESSALECDQPGEENSGSKGVEYPTRFFVRDYAGNRLEFSAPK
;
A
#
# COMPACT_ATOMS: atom_id res chain seq x y z
N MET A 1 19.66 -15.82 -20.20
CA MET A 1 18.18 -15.73 -20.19
C MET A 1 17.72 -15.37 -21.59
N PRO A 2 16.61 -15.93 -22.10
CA PRO A 2 16.02 -15.46 -23.35
C PRO A 2 15.76 -13.94 -23.32
N PRO A 3 15.83 -13.23 -24.47
CA PRO A 3 15.66 -11.77 -24.51
C PRO A 3 14.25 -11.30 -24.13
N TYR A 4 13.28 -12.21 -24.08
CA TYR A 4 11.90 -11.93 -23.69
C TYR A 4 11.63 -12.14 -22.20
N THR A 5 12.62 -12.53 -21.41
CA THR A 5 12.44 -12.77 -19.97
C THR A 5 12.38 -11.46 -19.21
N PRO A 6 11.28 -11.17 -18.46
CA PRO A 6 11.21 -9.99 -17.60
C PRO A 6 12.32 -10.01 -16.54
N ILE A 7 12.91 -8.85 -16.26
CA ILE A 7 14.03 -8.71 -15.32
C ILE A 7 13.63 -8.13 -13.96
N LEU A 8 12.47 -7.47 -13.88
CA LEU A 8 11.95 -6.86 -12.66
C LEU A 8 10.44 -6.62 -12.75
N LEU A 9 9.78 -6.50 -11.61
CA LEU A 9 8.44 -5.93 -11.49
C LEU A 9 8.56 -4.41 -11.47
N GLN A 10 8.04 -3.72 -12.48
CA GLN A 10 8.16 -2.26 -12.60
C GLN A 10 7.14 -1.57 -11.68
N HIS A 11 5.86 -1.90 -11.84
CA HIS A 11 4.80 -1.37 -11.00
C HIS A 11 3.67 -2.38 -10.79
N VAL A 12 2.84 -2.07 -9.80
CA VAL A 12 1.48 -2.59 -9.68
C VAL A 12 0.49 -1.42 -9.70
N ASN A 13 -0.74 -1.67 -10.12
CA ASN A 13 -1.81 -0.66 -10.09
C ASN A 13 -2.82 -0.99 -8.99
N LEU A 14 -3.21 0.01 -8.21
CA LEU A 14 -4.21 -0.07 -7.15
C LEU A 14 -5.40 0.85 -7.47
N PRO A 15 -6.63 0.32 -7.54
CA PRO A 15 -7.80 1.12 -7.84
C PRO A 15 -8.26 1.95 -6.65
N VAL A 16 -8.68 3.19 -6.88
CA VAL A 16 -9.33 4.05 -5.88
C VAL A 16 -10.61 4.67 -6.45
N PRO A 17 -11.57 5.11 -5.61
CA PRO A 17 -12.76 5.79 -6.09
C PRO A 17 -12.42 7.09 -6.86
N LYS A 18 -13.30 7.50 -7.77
CA LYS A 18 -13.14 8.76 -8.50
C LYS A 18 -13.15 9.96 -7.54
N GLY A 19 -12.23 10.91 -7.75
CA GLY A 19 -12.13 12.14 -6.98
C GLY A 19 -11.29 12.04 -5.69
N THR A 20 -10.74 10.87 -5.37
CA THR A 20 -10.03 10.63 -4.10
C THR A 20 -8.50 10.65 -4.20
N LEU A 21 -7.90 11.21 -5.26
CA LEU A 21 -6.41 11.25 -5.36
C LEU A 21 -5.79 12.04 -4.19
N HIS A 22 -6.48 13.01 -3.63
CA HIS A 22 -6.02 13.72 -2.43
C HIS A 22 -5.93 12.80 -1.20
N LEU A 23 -6.88 11.86 -1.04
CA LEU A 23 -6.82 10.82 0.01
C LEU A 23 -5.68 9.84 -0.26
N ALA A 24 -5.42 9.51 -1.53
CA ALA A 24 -4.26 8.71 -1.91
C ALA A 24 -2.95 9.42 -1.57
N GLN A 25 -2.85 10.73 -1.82
CA GLN A 25 -1.67 11.52 -1.47
C GLN A 25 -1.42 11.52 0.04
N GLU A 26 -2.46 11.71 0.85
CA GLU A 26 -2.33 11.66 2.31
C GLU A 26 -1.91 10.25 2.77
N PHE A 27 -2.64 9.20 2.35
CA PHE A 27 -2.39 7.85 2.84
C PHE A 27 -1.06 7.26 2.33
N TYR A 28 -0.83 7.25 1.01
CA TYR A 28 0.37 6.65 0.42
C TYR A 28 1.60 7.57 0.53
N GLY A 29 1.41 8.87 0.31
CA GLY A 29 2.49 9.84 0.34
C GLY A 29 2.90 10.24 1.75
N GLU A 30 1.94 10.66 2.58
CA GLU A 30 2.24 11.25 3.89
C GLU A 30 2.25 10.23 5.02
N VAL A 31 1.32 9.27 5.06
CA VAL A 31 1.26 8.27 6.14
C VAL A 31 2.26 7.14 5.90
N ILE A 32 2.24 6.52 4.72
CA ILE A 32 3.19 5.44 4.39
C ILE A 32 4.58 5.99 4.10
N GLY A 33 4.68 7.16 3.44
CA GLY A 33 5.95 7.81 3.13
C GLY A 33 6.51 7.48 1.74
N PHE A 34 5.67 7.07 0.78
CA PHE A 34 6.13 6.96 -0.61
C PHE A 34 6.31 8.33 -1.25
N GLU A 35 7.25 8.44 -2.18
CA GLU A 35 7.45 9.67 -2.92
C GLU A 35 6.50 9.73 -4.12
N ASN A 36 5.74 10.82 -4.26
CA ASN A 36 4.87 11.03 -5.42
C ASN A 36 5.69 11.58 -6.60
N ASP A 37 6.04 10.70 -7.52
CA ASP A 37 6.76 11.04 -8.75
C ASP A 37 5.84 11.81 -9.72
N PRO A 38 6.38 12.74 -10.52
CA PRO A 38 5.60 13.46 -11.52
C PRO A 38 5.05 12.51 -12.59
N VAL A 39 3.78 12.67 -12.92
CA VAL A 39 3.11 11.93 -14.00
C VAL A 39 3.08 12.76 -15.29
N PRO A 40 2.91 12.13 -16.47
CA PRO A 40 2.66 12.85 -17.71
C PRO A 40 1.54 13.88 -17.58
N GLN A 41 1.66 15.01 -18.28
CA GLN A 41 0.76 16.17 -18.10
C GLN A 41 -0.74 15.81 -18.24
N LEU A 42 -1.07 14.90 -19.16
CA LEU A 42 -2.43 14.43 -19.44
C LEU A 42 -3.00 13.50 -18.35
N GLN A 43 -2.19 13.06 -17.39
CA GLN A 43 -2.56 12.09 -16.36
C GLN A 43 -2.60 12.67 -14.93
N ARG A 44 -2.23 13.95 -14.76
CA ARG A 44 -2.07 14.61 -13.43
C ARG A 44 -3.27 14.51 -12.51
N ASP A 45 -4.48 14.47 -13.05
CA ASP A 45 -5.72 14.45 -12.28
C ASP A 45 -6.45 13.11 -12.38
N ILE A 46 -5.79 12.06 -12.89
CA ILE A 46 -6.38 10.75 -13.17
C ILE A 46 -5.70 9.64 -12.36
N LEU A 47 -4.42 9.81 -12.03
CA LEU A 47 -3.63 8.85 -11.26
C LEU A 47 -2.48 9.53 -10.54
N LEU A 48 -1.92 8.83 -9.55
CA LEU A 48 -0.66 9.17 -8.87
C LEU A 48 0.36 8.03 -9.03
N TRP A 49 1.63 8.37 -9.14
CA TRP A 49 2.74 7.42 -9.15
C TRP A 49 3.54 7.56 -7.85
N PHE A 50 3.56 6.51 -7.04
CA PHE A 50 4.30 6.49 -5.80
C PHE A 50 5.52 5.58 -5.91
N ARG A 51 6.70 6.12 -5.72
CA ARG A 51 7.97 5.40 -5.78
C ARG A 51 8.23 4.63 -4.48
N ILE A 52 8.74 3.40 -4.63
CA ILE A 52 9.08 2.52 -3.52
C ILE A 52 10.57 2.70 -3.19
N GLY A 53 10.84 3.36 -2.06
CA GLY A 53 12.21 3.71 -1.65
C GLY A 53 12.94 4.54 -2.71
N ASP A 54 14.24 4.32 -2.88
CA ASP A 54 15.06 4.98 -3.90
C ASP A 54 15.16 4.18 -5.22
N GLY A 55 14.37 3.10 -5.33
CA GLY A 55 14.39 2.20 -6.47
C GLY A 55 13.49 2.62 -7.63
N PRO A 56 13.55 1.91 -8.76
CA PRO A 56 12.73 2.20 -9.95
C PRO A 56 11.29 1.66 -9.83
N GLN A 57 10.97 0.95 -8.74
CA GLN A 57 9.67 0.31 -8.57
C GLN A 57 8.64 1.30 -8.05
N GLN A 58 7.40 1.17 -8.53
CA GLN A 58 6.32 2.09 -8.20
C GLN A 58 5.03 1.35 -7.84
N ILE A 59 4.14 2.05 -7.15
CA ILE A 59 2.70 1.75 -7.20
C ILE A 59 1.99 2.87 -7.95
N HIS A 60 1.09 2.49 -8.84
CA HIS A 60 0.21 3.43 -9.52
C HIS A 60 -1.14 3.39 -8.82
N VAL A 61 -1.66 4.54 -8.45
CA VAL A 61 -2.98 4.67 -7.83
C VAL A 61 -3.87 5.41 -8.81
N ALA A 62 -4.89 4.72 -9.32
CA ALA A 62 -5.71 5.23 -10.41
C ALA A 62 -7.20 4.99 -10.16
N PHE A 63 -8.04 5.80 -10.79
CA PHE A 63 -9.48 5.67 -10.63
C PHE A 63 -10.05 4.41 -11.29
N GLU A 64 -10.89 3.69 -10.55
CA GLU A 64 -11.76 2.65 -11.09
C GLU A 64 -13.18 2.76 -10.50
N ASN A 65 -14.15 2.09 -11.12
CA ASN A 65 -15.51 2.02 -10.58
C ASN A 65 -15.61 0.97 -9.46
N ILE A 66 -14.93 1.25 -8.35
CA ILE A 66 -14.96 0.41 -7.15
C ILE A 66 -15.84 1.07 -6.09
N SER A 67 -16.53 0.24 -5.32
CA SER A 67 -17.21 0.67 -4.10
C SER A 67 -16.46 0.07 -2.90
N PRO A 68 -16.08 0.88 -1.90
CA PRO A 68 -15.53 0.36 -0.66
C PRO A 68 -16.54 -0.53 0.09
N ASP A 69 -17.84 -0.39 -0.20
CA ASP A 69 -18.92 -1.23 0.34
C ASP A 69 -19.08 -2.57 -0.41
N SER A 70 -18.21 -2.87 -1.38
CA SER A 70 -18.22 -4.15 -2.07
C SER A 70 -18.10 -5.29 -1.07
N LYS A 71 -19.10 -6.18 -1.06
CA LYS A 71 -19.11 -7.37 -0.19
C LYS A 71 -18.01 -8.37 -0.53
N ILE A 72 -17.38 -8.25 -1.70
CA ILE A 72 -16.28 -9.12 -2.11
C ILE A 72 -14.96 -8.50 -1.67
N ILE A 73 -14.41 -9.05 -0.59
CA ILE A 73 -13.12 -8.66 -0.05
C ILE A 73 -12.00 -9.41 -0.78
N SER A 74 -11.22 -8.71 -1.61
CA SER A 74 -10.07 -9.30 -2.30
C SER A 74 -8.91 -9.58 -1.34
N SER A 75 -8.24 -10.70 -1.54
CA SER A 75 -6.99 -11.07 -0.83
C SER A 75 -5.72 -10.70 -1.61
N ARG A 76 -5.82 -10.26 -2.88
CA ARG A 76 -4.68 -9.85 -3.72
C ARG A 76 -4.04 -8.58 -3.17
N HIS A 77 -2.72 -8.53 -3.14
CA HIS A 77 -1.96 -7.40 -2.61
C HIS A 77 -0.52 -7.40 -3.13
N PRO A 78 0.13 -6.22 -3.22
CA PRO A 78 1.59 -6.12 -3.16
C PRO A 78 2.09 -6.32 -1.73
N CYS A 79 3.32 -6.84 -1.60
CA CYS A 79 4.05 -6.86 -0.34
C CYS A 79 5.28 -5.95 -0.45
N PHE A 80 5.42 -5.02 0.49
CA PHE A 80 6.55 -4.11 0.57
C PHE A 80 7.50 -4.54 1.68
N GLN A 81 8.79 -4.58 1.37
CA GLN A 81 9.81 -4.88 2.37
C GLN A 81 10.32 -3.57 2.99
N LEU A 82 10.36 -3.52 4.32
CA LEU A 82 11.00 -2.45 5.09
C LEU A 82 12.47 -2.80 5.35
N SER A 83 13.25 -1.82 5.81
CA SER A 83 14.69 -2.01 6.08
C SER A 83 14.97 -2.85 7.32
N SER A 84 14.07 -2.89 8.30
CA SER A 84 14.24 -3.65 9.54
C SER A 84 12.91 -3.95 10.23
N PRO A 85 12.89 -4.87 11.23
CA PRO A 85 11.73 -5.09 12.09
C PRO A 85 11.28 -3.83 12.85
N GLU A 86 12.20 -2.97 13.25
CA GLU A 86 11.89 -1.70 13.94
C GLU A 86 11.22 -0.70 13.00
N ALA A 87 11.69 -0.63 11.74
CA ALA A 87 11.05 0.18 10.71
C ALA A 87 9.64 -0.33 10.40
N LEU A 88 9.46 -1.65 10.33
CA LEU A 88 8.15 -2.29 10.16
C LEU A 88 7.19 -1.93 11.30
N LEU A 89 7.63 -2.06 12.56
CA LEU A 89 6.81 -1.70 13.73
C LEU A 89 6.48 -0.21 13.76
N SER A 90 7.43 0.65 13.38
CA SER A 90 7.22 2.10 13.33
C SER A 90 6.16 2.48 12.29
N LEU A 91 6.23 1.89 11.09
CA LEU A 91 5.20 2.08 10.07
C LEU A 91 3.83 1.55 10.52
N GLN A 92 3.80 0.36 11.14
CA GLN A 92 2.56 -0.22 11.67
C GLN A 92 1.88 0.73 12.68
N ARG A 93 2.66 1.29 13.62
CA ARG A 93 2.15 2.27 14.60
C ARG A 93 1.61 3.52 13.92
N ARG A 94 2.35 4.08 12.96
CA ARG A 94 1.94 5.28 12.24
C ARG A 94 0.61 5.10 11.50
N ILE A 95 0.43 3.97 10.81
CA ILE A 95 -0.84 3.65 10.12
C ILE A 95 -1.96 3.43 11.13
N TYR A 96 -1.68 2.74 12.25
CA TYR A 96 -2.68 2.48 13.28
C TYR A 96 -3.12 3.76 14.02
N GLU A 97 -2.21 4.69 14.28
CA GLU A 97 -2.51 6.01 14.83
C GLU A 97 -3.33 6.86 13.84
N HIS A 98 -2.97 6.87 12.55
CA HIS A 98 -3.76 7.53 11.51
C HIS A 98 -5.17 6.93 11.41
N LYS A 99 -5.31 5.61 11.50
CA LYS A 99 -6.62 4.94 11.57
C LYS A 99 -7.46 5.43 12.74
N GLN A 100 -6.87 5.55 13.94
CA GLN A 100 -7.57 6.03 15.14
C GLN A 100 -7.99 7.50 15.04
N SER A 101 -7.32 8.31 14.21
CA SER A 101 -7.70 9.71 14.00
C SER A 101 -9.08 9.87 13.32
N GLY A 102 -9.53 8.85 12.58
CA GLY A 102 -10.79 8.90 11.82
C GLY A 102 -10.73 9.80 10.57
N ALA A 103 -9.53 10.13 10.08
CA ALA A 103 -9.36 10.85 8.82
C ALA A 103 -10.06 10.13 7.64
N GLU A 104 -10.50 10.87 6.64
CA GLU A 104 -11.20 10.29 5.47
C GLU A 104 -10.31 9.30 4.68
N SER A 105 -8.99 9.56 4.67
CA SER A 105 -7.99 8.69 4.05
C SER A 105 -7.56 7.52 4.94
N SER A 106 -8.17 7.34 6.11
CA SER A 106 -7.79 6.30 7.07
C SER A 106 -8.00 4.89 6.53
N ALA A 107 -7.13 3.98 6.98
CA ALA A 107 -7.24 2.57 6.66
C ALA A 107 -8.59 1.98 7.12
N LEU A 108 -9.29 1.24 6.24
CA LEU A 108 -10.50 0.51 6.61
C LEU A 108 -10.20 -0.63 7.59
N GLU A 109 -9.05 -1.29 7.45
CA GLU A 109 -8.55 -2.35 8.33
C GLU A 109 -7.04 -2.18 8.51
N CYS A 110 -6.51 -2.41 9.72
CA CYS A 110 -5.07 -2.42 9.96
C CYS A 110 -4.79 -3.33 11.15
N ASP A 111 -3.81 -4.22 11.02
CA ASP A 111 -3.34 -5.04 12.14
C ASP A 111 -2.78 -4.14 13.25
N GLN A 112 -3.25 -4.36 14.48
CA GLN A 112 -2.83 -3.56 15.64
C GLN A 112 -1.39 -3.92 16.08
N PRO A 113 -0.55 -2.93 16.40
CA PRO A 113 0.77 -3.20 16.97
C PRO A 113 0.70 -4.03 18.27
N GLY A 114 1.47 -5.11 18.33
CA GLY A 114 1.50 -6.02 19.48
C GLY A 114 0.46 -7.14 19.47
N GLU A 115 -0.52 -7.07 18.58
CA GLU A 115 -1.51 -8.13 18.38
C GLU A 115 -1.09 -9.10 17.27
N GLU A 116 -1.80 -10.22 17.17
CA GLU A 116 -1.60 -11.19 16.10
C GLU A 116 -2.02 -10.61 14.72
N ASN A 117 -1.17 -10.73 13.70
CA ASN A 117 -1.47 -10.21 12.35
C ASN A 117 -2.63 -10.96 11.66
N SER A 118 -3.25 -10.37 10.63
CA SER A 118 -4.38 -10.99 9.89
C SER A 118 -3.96 -11.94 8.75
N GLY A 119 -2.68 -12.32 8.68
CA GLY A 119 -2.13 -13.23 7.68
C GLY A 119 -2.20 -14.71 8.07
N SER A 120 -1.94 -15.59 7.10
CA SER A 120 -1.71 -17.01 7.36
C SER A 120 -0.51 -17.24 8.29
N LYS A 121 -0.59 -18.28 9.11
CA LYS A 121 0.36 -18.62 10.19
C LYS A 121 1.27 -19.79 9.81
N GLY A 122 2.50 -19.76 10.33
CA GLY A 122 3.53 -20.77 10.05
C GLY A 122 4.93 -20.22 10.26
N VAL A 123 5.85 -21.09 10.66
CA VAL A 123 7.25 -20.73 10.99
C VAL A 123 8.05 -20.17 9.82
N GLU A 124 7.58 -20.39 8.58
CA GLU A 124 8.28 -19.96 7.36
C GLU A 124 7.93 -18.52 6.95
N TYR A 125 6.85 -17.95 7.51
CA TYR A 125 6.39 -16.61 7.16
C TYR A 125 7.26 -15.53 7.81
N PRO A 126 7.57 -14.44 7.08
CA PRO A 126 8.33 -13.33 7.64
C PRO A 126 7.53 -12.58 8.70
N THR A 127 8.22 -11.77 9.51
CA THR A 127 7.56 -10.75 10.34
C THR A 127 6.88 -9.75 9.41
N ARG A 128 5.55 -9.63 9.55
CA ARG A 128 4.70 -8.84 8.64
C ARG A 128 3.41 -8.37 9.29
N PHE A 129 2.78 -7.38 8.68
CA PHE A 129 1.42 -6.93 8.99
C PHE A 129 0.65 -6.57 7.71
N PHE A 130 -0.68 -6.54 7.82
CA PHE A 130 -1.56 -6.17 6.71
C PHE A 130 -2.39 -4.93 7.02
N VAL A 131 -2.74 -4.23 5.95
CA VAL A 131 -3.60 -3.05 5.96
C VAL A 131 -4.57 -3.13 4.79
N ARG A 132 -5.76 -2.59 4.96
CA ARG A 132 -6.62 -2.14 3.86
C ARG A 132 -6.63 -0.63 3.84
N ASP A 133 -6.22 -0.05 2.71
CA ASP A 133 -6.31 1.40 2.52
C ASP A 133 -7.76 1.90 2.62
N TYR A 134 -7.96 3.20 2.46
CA TYR A 134 -9.28 3.83 2.47
C TYR A 134 -10.23 3.33 1.36
N ALA A 135 -9.69 2.67 0.33
CA ALA A 135 -10.43 2.13 -0.81
C ALA A 135 -10.66 0.61 -0.73
N GLY A 136 -10.15 -0.07 0.31
CA GLY A 136 -10.27 -1.51 0.53
C GLY A 136 -9.16 -2.37 -0.10
N ASN A 137 -8.15 -1.76 -0.74
CA ASN A 137 -7.00 -2.47 -1.29
C ASN A 137 -6.16 -3.06 -0.16
N ARG A 138 -5.89 -4.37 -0.22
CA ARG A 138 -5.01 -5.02 0.74
C ARG A 138 -3.55 -4.68 0.41
N LEU A 139 -2.78 -4.36 1.43
CA LEU A 139 -1.33 -4.14 1.40
C LEU A 139 -0.67 -5.05 2.45
N GLU A 140 0.47 -5.66 2.11
CA GLU A 140 1.33 -6.38 3.06
C GLU A 140 2.63 -5.60 3.26
N PHE A 141 3.11 -5.55 4.49
CA PHE A 141 4.42 -5.02 4.83
C PHE A 141 5.20 -6.08 5.58
N SER A 142 6.46 -6.29 5.20
CA SER A 142 7.33 -7.30 5.83
C SER A 142 8.71 -6.71 6.17
N ALA A 143 9.37 -7.32 7.15
CA ALA A 143 10.78 -7.06 7.43
C ALA A 143 11.68 -8.10 6.74
N PRO A 144 12.97 -7.80 6.52
CA PRO A 144 13.93 -8.80 6.06
C PRO A 144 13.99 -9.98 7.04
N LYS A 145 14.28 -11.17 6.53
CA LYS A 145 14.54 -12.35 7.36
C LYS A 145 15.87 -12.23 8.09
#